data_AF-A0A924UW71-F1
#
_entry.id   AF-A0A924UW71-F1
#
_cell.length_a   1.000
_cell.length_b   1.000
_cell.length_c   1.000
_cell.angle_alpha   90.00
_cell.angle_beta   90.00
_cell.angle_gamma   90.00
#
_symmetry.space_group_name_H-M   'P 1'
#
loop_
_entity.id
_entity.type
_entity.pdbx_description
1 polymer ?
#
loop_
_entity_poly.entity_id
_entity_poly.type
_entity_poly.pdbx_seq_one_letter_code
_entity_poly.pdbx_strand_id
1 'polypeptide(L)'
;MDLSALIKTTKIVETIENYSLAGSYKFSNSESKYYSHEEWFYEDKVFWYEVISNPEKYWNKKINLYAFTICNWVARIPGLYWADHSATLRKHSENEIAKQSKQWIEFYPPGKSKKVLGGIGTILLPPNDEGKRLLSVSSSCNASLGIPLLIFPDVFDSLNLKEGDAVSIKNTRWQPLDLSWSKRFASTQGIPRGCLIIDSPDKIQIIKRDIPVAYHPFSIMEYQKGDSLLFDFAFVTVDSKLDNVRGEIEDFFKYYASKENRHGKYLINPNMIQPLFETQYNSPWEMQKTTEKAQVELLYKRIRDVGFKKTTLNRLIEVLPHFYTSSESIKRLAKNVSVSNAILQEDSAASMSAQLINYCFDENKIEELTDRMILEYPQIFNS
;
A
#
# COMPACT_ATOMS: atom_id res chain seq x y z
N MET A 1 -13.73 19.07 9.48
CA MET A 1 -13.19 17.70 9.43
C MET A 1 -12.57 17.54 8.05
N ASP A 2 -11.33 17.08 8.00
CA ASP A 2 -10.43 17.18 6.84
C ASP A 2 -10.75 16.09 5.79
N LEU A 3 -10.63 16.42 4.50
CA LEU A 3 -10.73 15.47 3.38
C LEU A 3 -9.70 14.34 3.50
N SER A 4 -8.64 14.50 4.31
CA SER A 4 -7.75 13.41 4.70
C SER A 4 -8.47 12.21 5.34
N ALA A 5 -9.59 12.43 6.04
CA ALA A 5 -10.42 11.35 6.60
C ALA A 5 -11.08 10.52 5.49
N LEU A 6 -11.44 11.14 4.36
CA LEU A 6 -12.01 10.46 3.20
C LEU A 6 -10.99 9.48 2.60
N ILE A 7 -9.78 9.96 2.28
CA ILE A 7 -8.72 9.08 1.73
C ILE A 7 -8.41 7.96 2.72
N LYS A 8 -8.24 8.29 4.00
CA LYS A 8 -7.91 7.29 5.01
C LYS A 8 -8.96 6.18 5.05
N THR A 9 -10.24 6.54 5.01
CA THR A 9 -11.35 5.57 5.02
C THR A 9 -11.29 4.68 3.79
N THR A 10 -11.24 5.26 2.60
CA THR A 10 -11.11 4.53 1.32
C THR A 10 -9.95 3.54 1.36
N LYS A 11 -8.78 3.97 1.84
CA LYS A 11 -7.57 3.14 1.86
C LYS A 11 -7.57 2.09 2.96
N ILE A 12 -8.27 2.31 4.07
CA ILE A 12 -8.48 1.29 5.10
C ILE A 12 -9.40 0.20 4.56
N VAL A 13 -10.51 0.56 3.91
CA VAL A 13 -11.42 -0.39 3.24
C VAL A 13 -10.65 -1.21 2.22
N GLU A 14 -9.95 -0.54 1.29
CA GLU A 14 -9.12 -1.20 0.28
C GLU A 14 -8.08 -2.14 0.91
N THR A 15 -7.40 -1.72 1.99
CA THR A 15 -6.38 -2.56 2.63
C THR A 15 -6.99 -3.83 3.24
N ILE A 16 -8.15 -3.73 3.88
CA ILE A 16 -8.85 -4.88 4.47
C ILE A 16 -9.39 -5.80 3.36
N GLU A 17 -9.96 -5.26 2.27
CA GLU A 17 -10.38 -6.03 1.09
C GLU A 17 -9.23 -6.84 0.50
N ASN A 18 -8.10 -6.21 0.23
CA ASN A 18 -6.94 -6.92 -0.33
C ASN A 18 -6.35 -7.93 0.68
N TYR A 19 -6.29 -7.59 1.96
CA TYR A 19 -5.89 -8.55 2.98
C TYR A 19 -6.82 -9.76 3.01
N SER A 20 -8.15 -9.58 2.87
CA SER A 20 -9.11 -10.69 2.83
C SER A 20 -8.97 -11.58 1.60
N LEU A 21 -8.57 -11.03 0.44
CA LEU A 21 -8.49 -11.75 -0.84
C LEU A 21 -7.20 -12.55 -1.04
N ALA A 22 -6.20 -12.32 -0.18
CA ALA A 22 -4.87 -12.94 -0.24
C ALA A 22 -4.83 -14.48 -0.10
N GLY A 23 -5.94 -15.15 0.23
CA GLY A 23 -6.01 -16.59 0.53
C GLY A 23 -6.59 -17.51 -0.57
N SER A 24 -7.00 -17.02 -1.73
CA SER A 24 -7.78 -17.84 -2.69
C SER A 24 -7.39 -17.72 -4.16
N TYR A 25 -7.27 -18.89 -4.81
CA TYR A 25 -7.56 -19.19 -6.23
C TYR A 25 -6.39 -19.57 -7.16
N LYS A 26 -6.72 -20.37 -8.20
CA LYS A 26 -5.83 -20.99 -9.19
C LYS A 26 -5.59 -20.15 -10.46
N PHE A 27 -4.49 -20.52 -11.09
CA PHE A 27 -3.68 -19.89 -12.13
C PHE A 27 -4.33 -19.65 -13.51
N SER A 28 -3.92 -18.59 -14.21
CA SER A 28 -3.99 -18.51 -15.68
C SER A 28 -2.84 -17.65 -16.22
N ASN A 29 -1.92 -18.26 -16.97
CA ASN A 29 -0.85 -17.56 -17.69
C ASN A 29 -1.41 -16.94 -18.97
N SER A 30 -1.07 -15.68 -19.24
CA SER A 30 -1.16 -15.11 -20.58
C SER A 30 0.25 -14.94 -21.15
N GLU A 31 0.48 -15.51 -22.33
CA GLU A 31 1.72 -15.36 -23.09
C GLU A 31 1.79 -13.93 -23.65
N SER A 32 2.89 -13.22 -23.41
CA SER A 32 3.16 -11.93 -24.06
C SER A 32 4.55 -11.90 -24.70
N LYS A 33 4.67 -11.10 -25.75
CA LYS A 33 5.82 -11.05 -26.68
C LYS A 33 7.10 -10.61 -25.97
N TYR A 34 8.19 -11.32 -26.25
CA TYR A 34 9.51 -11.09 -25.67
C TYR A 34 10.28 -9.97 -26.38
N TYR A 35 10.76 -8.98 -25.63
CA TYR A 35 11.72 -7.98 -26.13
C TYR A 35 13.15 -8.33 -25.68
N SER A 36 14.12 -8.20 -26.59
CA SER A 36 15.49 -8.72 -26.44
C SER A 36 16.53 -7.77 -25.81
N HIS A 37 16.14 -6.56 -25.40
CA HIS A 37 17.08 -5.60 -24.81
C HIS A 37 17.08 -5.69 -23.28
N GLU A 38 18.27 -5.86 -22.71
CA GLU A 38 18.53 -5.90 -21.28
C GLU A 38 18.60 -4.47 -20.72
N GLU A 39 17.92 -4.22 -19.60
CA GLU A 39 17.95 -2.92 -18.91
C GLU A 39 18.69 -3.03 -17.57
N TRP A 40 19.56 -2.08 -17.27
CA TRP A 40 20.28 -2.00 -15.99
C TRP A 40 19.74 -0.89 -15.12
N PHE A 41 19.41 -1.21 -13.87
CA PHE A 41 19.06 -0.23 -12.85
C PHE A 41 20.05 -0.27 -11.69
N TYR A 42 20.38 0.92 -11.22
CA TYR A 42 21.27 1.14 -10.07
C TYR A 42 20.52 1.75 -8.88
N GLU A 43 19.30 2.23 -9.11
CA GLU A 43 18.44 2.84 -8.10
C GLU A 43 17.00 2.34 -8.23
N ASP A 44 16.37 2.01 -7.11
CA ASP A 44 14.94 1.71 -6.99
C ASP A 44 14.08 2.87 -7.52
N LYS A 45 14.50 4.12 -7.28
CA LYS A 45 13.90 5.33 -7.83
C LYS A 45 13.75 5.27 -9.36
N VAL A 46 14.86 5.03 -10.07
CA VAL A 46 14.90 5.04 -11.54
C VAL A 46 14.06 3.90 -12.10
N PHE A 47 14.18 2.71 -11.51
CA PHE A 47 13.35 1.55 -11.86
C PHE A 47 11.86 1.89 -11.81
N TRP A 48 11.39 2.41 -10.68
CA TRP A 48 9.97 2.67 -10.50
C TRP A 48 9.46 3.81 -11.37
N TYR A 49 10.23 4.87 -11.57
CA TYR A 49 9.83 5.93 -12.50
C TYR A 49 9.62 5.41 -13.91
N GLU A 50 10.52 4.57 -14.41
CA GLU A 50 10.40 4.03 -15.77
C GLU A 50 9.24 3.04 -15.91
N VAL A 51 9.10 2.13 -14.93
CA VAL A 51 8.07 1.09 -14.92
C VAL A 51 6.68 1.68 -14.74
N ILE A 52 6.50 2.68 -13.87
CA ILE A 52 5.21 3.39 -13.69
C ILE A 52 4.87 4.23 -14.93
N SER A 53 5.85 4.90 -15.55
CA SER A 53 5.60 5.76 -16.73
C SER A 53 5.23 4.97 -17.99
N ASN A 54 5.72 3.74 -18.14
CA ASN A 54 5.41 2.90 -19.30
C ASN A 54 5.33 1.40 -18.93
N PRO A 55 4.30 0.97 -18.19
CA PRO A 55 4.21 -0.40 -17.68
C PRO A 55 4.32 -1.47 -18.78
N GLU A 56 3.63 -1.24 -19.91
CA GLU A 56 3.57 -2.18 -21.03
C GLU A 56 4.94 -2.44 -21.69
N LYS A 57 5.84 -1.45 -21.67
CA LYS A 57 7.21 -1.59 -22.20
C LYS A 57 8.06 -2.55 -21.36
N TYR A 58 7.81 -2.64 -20.05
CA TYR A 58 8.68 -3.38 -19.13
C TYR A 58 8.18 -4.80 -18.86
N TRP A 59 6.94 -5.14 -19.19
CA TRP A 59 6.46 -6.53 -19.05
C TRP A 59 7.33 -7.51 -19.84
N ASN A 60 7.75 -8.58 -19.15
CA ASN A 60 8.66 -9.62 -19.62
C ASN A 60 10.04 -9.15 -20.10
N LYS A 61 10.37 -7.87 -19.91
CA LYS A 61 11.69 -7.33 -20.24
C LYS A 61 12.74 -7.89 -19.27
N LYS A 62 13.94 -8.13 -19.79
CA LYS A 62 15.09 -8.51 -18.98
C LYS A 62 15.60 -7.30 -18.21
N ILE A 63 15.67 -7.45 -16.90
CA ILE A 63 16.10 -6.43 -15.95
C ILE A 63 17.28 -6.96 -15.15
N ASN A 64 18.28 -6.10 -15.03
CA ASN A 64 19.49 -6.29 -14.23
C ASN A 64 19.52 -5.22 -13.14
N LEU A 65 19.82 -5.61 -11.91
CA LEU A 65 19.99 -4.72 -10.77
C LEU A 65 21.41 -4.87 -10.22
N TYR A 66 22.06 -3.77 -9.84
CA TYR A 66 23.39 -3.82 -9.23
C TYR A 66 23.41 -3.17 -7.85
N ALA A 67 23.94 -3.90 -6.86
CA ALA A 67 24.12 -3.45 -5.47
C ALA A 67 22.82 -3.07 -4.75
N PHE A 68 21.79 -3.92 -4.86
CA PHE A 68 20.54 -3.76 -4.10
C PHE A 68 20.54 -4.67 -2.87
N THR A 69 19.98 -4.22 -1.76
CA THR A 69 19.92 -5.00 -0.52
C THR A 69 18.61 -5.76 -0.40
N ILE A 70 18.67 -7.05 -0.06
CA ILE A 70 17.52 -7.92 0.18
C ILE A 70 16.88 -7.62 1.55
N CYS A 71 15.55 -7.61 1.58
CA CYS A 71 14.75 -7.61 2.79
C CYS A 71 13.61 -8.63 2.70
N ASN A 72 13.33 -9.32 3.80
CA ASN A 72 12.22 -10.26 3.86
C ASN A 72 10.86 -9.56 3.88
N TRP A 73 10.84 -8.30 4.31
CA TRP A 73 9.65 -7.47 4.33
C TRP A 73 9.41 -6.87 2.94
N VAL A 74 8.14 -6.83 2.53
CA VAL A 74 7.72 -6.27 1.25
C VAL A 74 6.82 -5.07 1.49
N ALA A 75 6.98 -4.02 0.68
CA ALA A 75 6.08 -2.87 0.69
C ALA A 75 4.62 -3.33 0.55
N ARG A 76 3.72 -2.74 1.35
CA ARG A 76 2.28 -3.05 1.33
C ARG A 76 1.61 -2.80 -0.02
N ILE A 77 2.18 -1.88 -0.80
CA ILE A 77 1.84 -1.58 -2.19
C ILE A 77 3.16 -1.21 -2.87
N PRO A 78 3.86 -2.18 -3.49
CA PRO A 78 5.11 -1.91 -4.19
C PRO A 78 4.93 -0.82 -5.25
N GLY A 79 5.87 0.14 -5.31
CA GLY A 79 5.80 1.28 -6.22
C GLY A 79 5.01 2.48 -5.72
N LEU A 80 4.13 2.34 -4.70
CA LEU A 80 3.32 3.46 -4.20
C LEU A 80 4.16 4.62 -3.67
N TYR A 81 5.28 4.32 -3.01
CA TYR A 81 6.20 5.37 -2.56
C TYR A 81 6.66 6.28 -3.70
N TRP A 82 6.81 5.72 -4.90
CA TRP A 82 7.36 6.38 -6.07
C TRP A 82 6.31 7.04 -6.98
N ALA A 83 5.03 6.82 -6.73
CA ALA A 83 3.96 7.52 -7.45
C ALA A 83 4.02 9.04 -7.19
N ASP A 84 3.77 9.85 -8.23
CA ASP A 84 3.93 11.31 -8.16
C ASP A 84 3.10 11.96 -7.05
N HIS A 85 1.86 11.49 -6.86
CA HIS A 85 0.96 11.99 -5.80
C HIS A 85 1.44 11.62 -4.39
N SER A 86 2.15 10.50 -4.22
CA SER A 86 2.54 9.98 -2.92
C SER A 86 3.57 10.85 -2.22
N ALA A 87 4.49 11.49 -2.97
CA ALA A 87 5.42 12.45 -2.40
C ALA A 87 4.70 13.63 -1.73
N THR A 88 3.60 14.09 -2.34
CA THR A 88 2.75 15.15 -1.79
C THR A 88 2.00 14.69 -0.54
N LEU A 89 1.48 13.46 -0.53
CA LEU A 89 0.81 12.87 0.65
C LEU A 89 1.75 12.69 1.84
N ARG A 90 3.04 12.39 1.62
CA ARG A 90 4.03 12.22 2.72
C ARG A 90 4.44 13.54 3.38
N LYS A 91 4.09 14.69 2.80
CA LYS A 91 4.28 16.00 3.44
C LYS A 91 3.42 16.08 4.69
N HIS A 92 3.96 16.66 5.74
CA HIS A 92 3.29 16.78 7.02
C HIS A 92 3.47 18.19 7.57
N SER A 93 2.51 18.62 8.39
CA SER A 93 2.57 19.85 9.16
C SER A 93 3.12 19.58 10.57
N GLU A 94 3.60 20.62 11.24
CA GLU A 94 4.07 20.52 12.63
C GLU A 94 2.97 20.00 13.58
N ASN A 95 1.71 20.34 13.31
CA ASN A 95 0.55 19.89 14.10
C ASN A 95 0.31 18.37 14.04
N GLU A 96 0.93 17.67 13.09
CA GLU A 96 0.81 16.21 12.94
C GLU A 96 1.92 15.45 13.69
N ILE A 97 2.91 16.17 14.24
CA ILE A 97 4.01 15.63 15.01
C ILE A 97 3.61 15.59 16.49
N ALA A 98 3.56 14.39 17.07
CA ALA A 98 3.31 14.19 18.50
C ALA A 98 4.56 14.44 19.34
N LYS A 99 5.72 14.01 18.83
CA LYS A 99 7.01 14.19 19.48
C LYS A 99 8.10 14.18 18.43
N GLN A 100 9.07 15.09 18.56
CA GLN A 100 10.26 15.11 17.71
C GLN A 100 11.50 15.21 18.58
N SER A 101 12.44 14.31 18.34
CA SER A 101 13.79 14.35 18.87
C SER A 101 14.79 14.39 17.71
N LYS A 102 16.09 14.44 18.01
CA LYS A 102 17.14 14.37 16.98
C LYS A 102 17.11 13.07 16.16
N GLN A 103 16.57 12.00 16.74
CA GLN A 103 16.62 10.65 16.18
C GLN A 103 15.25 10.06 15.88
N TRP A 104 14.18 10.65 16.41
CA TRP A 104 12.84 10.07 16.35
C TRP A 104 11.78 11.12 16.05
N ILE A 105 10.87 10.80 15.13
CA ILE A 105 9.65 11.56 14.91
C ILE A 105 8.48 10.63 15.15
N GLU A 106 7.71 10.93 16.20
CA GLU A 106 6.43 10.30 16.46
C GLU A 106 5.32 11.17 15.87
N PHE A 107 4.51 10.59 15.00
CA PHE A 107 3.34 11.26 14.44
C PHE A 107 2.07 10.91 15.21
N TYR A 108 1.17 11.90 15.33
CA TYR A 108 -0.24 11.64 15.63
C TYR A 108 -0.88 10.80 14.50
N PRO A 109 -2.04 10.16 14.75
CA PRO A 109 -2.67 9.29 13.76
C PRO A 109 -2.87 9.88 12.34
N PRO A 110 -3.23 11.18 12.17
CA PRO A 110 -3.30 11.80 10.84
C PRO A 110 -1.96 11.81 10.10
N GLY A 111 -0.87 12.17 10.78
CA GLY A 111 0.48 12.18 10.21
C GLY A 111 0.96 10.78 9.83
N LYS A 112 0.69 9.77 10.68
CA LYS A 112 0.99 8.36 10.34
C LYS A 112 0.21 7.91 9.11
N SER A 113 -1.08 8.26 9.04
CA SER A 113 -1.92 7.93 7.90
C SER A 113 -1.34 8.53 6.61
N LYS A 114 -0.97 9.81 6.60
CA LYS A 114 -0.28 10.44 5.45
C LYS A 114 0.98 9.71 4.99
N LYS A 115 1.82 9.25 5.92
CA LYS A 115 3.01 8.44 5.58
C LYS A 115 2.63 7.11 4.93
N VAL A 116 1.67 6.40 5.52
CA VAL A 116 1.24 5.09 5.01
C VAL A 116 0.55 5.21 3.66
N LEU A 117 -0.33 6.21 3.51
CA LEU A 117 -0.99 6.58 2.26
C LEU A 117 0.01 6.93 1.17
N GLY A 118 1.11 7.59 1.53
CA GLY A 118 2.22 7.84 0.62
C GLY A 118 3.18 6.66 0.44
N GLY A 119 2.79 5.42 0.75
CA GLY A 119 3.58 4.22 0.42
C GLY A 119 4.55 3.73 1.49
N ILE A 120 4.53 4.28 2.72
CA ILE A 120 5.26 3.69 3.85
C ILE A 120 4.47 2.51 4.41
N GLY A 121 5.16 1.42 4.74
CA GLY A 121 4.56 0.26 5.39
C GLY A 121 4.92 -1.03 4.67
N THR A 122 5.27 -2.04 5.45
CA THR A 122 5.72 -3.33 4.97
C THR A 122 5.04 -4.47 5.71
N ILE A 123 4.89 -5.59 5.01
CA ILE A 123 4.38 -6.86 5.54
C ILE A 123 5.41 -7.96 5.31
N LEU A 124 5.44 -8.91 6.23
CA LEU A 124 6.19 -10.15 6.08
C LEU A 124 5.22 -11.27 5.74
N LEU A 125 5.40 -11.83 4.53
CA LEU A 125 4.52 -12.84 3.97
C LEU A 125 5.15 -14.24 4.11
N PRO A 126 4.35 -15.28 4.40
CA PRO A 126 4.86 -16.65 4.34
C PRO A 126 5.20 -17.03 2.89
N PRO A 127 6.11 -18.00 2.69
CA PRO A 127 6.26 -18.65 1.40
C PRO A 127 4.91 -19.18 0.88
N ASN A 128 4.78 -19.32 -0.43
CA ASN A 128 3.61 -19.99 -1.01
C ASN A 128 3.71 -21.52 -0.86
N ASP A 129 2.70 -22.25 -1.33
CA ASP A 129 2.62 -23.72 -1.24
C ASP A 129 3.77 -24.44 -1.97
N GLU A 130 4.43 -23.76 -2.92
CA GLU A 130 5.60 -24.25 -3.66
C GLU A 130 6.93 -23.84 -2.98
N GLY A 131 6.88 -23.20 -1.82
CA GLY A 131 8.07 -22.71 -1.10
C GLY A 131 8.68 -21.43 -1.67
N LYS A 132 8.08 -20.83 -2.71
CA LYS A 132 8.56 -19.56 -3.28
C LYS A 132 8.34 -18.42 -2.30
N ARG A 133 9.30 -17.51 -2.23
CA ARG A 133 9.31 -16.38 -1.30
C ARG A 133 9.21 -15.07 -2.06
N LEU A 134 8.28 -14.21 -1.65
CA LEU A 134 8.24 -12.84 -2.12
C LEU A 134 9.00 -11.95 -1.15
N LEU A 135 10.10 -11.36 -1.62
CA LEU A 135 10.99 -10.48 -0.87
C LEU A 135 11.01 -9.09 -1.53
N SER A 136 11.72 -8.14 -0.93
CA SER A 136 12.03 -6.87 -1.58
C SER A 136 13.53 -6.69 -1.76
N VAL A 137 13.91 -5.95 -2.80
CA VAL A 137 15.26 -5.41 -2.97
C VAL A 137 15.24 -3.91 -3.14
N SER A 138 16.17 -3.21 -2.49
CA SER A 138 16.27 -1.76 -2.57
C SER A 138 17.72 -1.31 -2.56
N SER A 139 18.06 -0.39 -3.46
CA SER A 139 19.34 0.33 -3.45
C SER A 139 19.46 1.31 -2.28
N SER A 140 18.33 1.76 -1.72
CA SER A 140 18.28 2.69 -0.59
C SER A 140 18.24 2.00 0.78
N CYS A 141 18.37 0.65 0.80
CA CYS A 141 18.25 -0.16 2.01
C CYS A 141 16.93 0.08 2.76
N ASN A 142 15.83 0.33 2.04
CA ASN A 142 14.51 0.56 2.61
C ASN A 142 13.45 -0.29 1.92
N ALA A 143 12.85 -1.22 2.66
CA ALA A 143 11.88 -2.18 2.13
C ALA A 143 10.57 -1.55 1.62
N SER A 144 10.16 -0.37 2.15
CA SER A 144 8.97 0.34 1.64
C SER A 144 9.17 0.89 0.22
N LEU A 145 10.43 1.06 -0.20
CA LEU A 145 10.83 1.61 -1.51
C LEU A 145 11.16 0.49 -2.51
N GLY A 146 11.29 -0.74 -2.02
CA GLY A 146 11.89 -1.84 -2.74
C GLY A 146 11.09 -2.35 -3.94
N ILE A 147 11.81 -3.06 -4.80
CA ILE A 147 11.30 -3.80 -5.95
C ILE A 147 11.00 -5.23 -5.47
N PRO A 148 9.80 -5.79 -5.73
CA PRO A 148 9.47 -7.15 -5.35
C PRO A 148 10.31 -8.18 -6.10
N LEU A 149 10.84 -9.18 -5.38
CA LEU A 149 11.50 -10.36 -5.94
C LEU A 149 10.72 -11.62 -5.58
N LEU A 150 10.39 -12.44 -6.56
CA LEU A 150 9.91 -13.80 -6.32
C LEU A 150 11.08 -14.78 -6.46
N ILE A 151 11.51 -15.35 -5.34
CA ILE A 151 12.67 -16.26 -5.28
C ILE A 151 12.20 -17.70 -5.08
N PHE A 152 12.73 -18.61 -5.89
CA PHE A 152 12.46 -20.04 -5.80
C PHE A 152 13.24 -20.67 -4.63
N PRO A 153 12.69 -21.69 -3.95
CA PRO A 153 13.29 -22.27 -2.76
C PRO A 153 14.73 -22.75 -3.00
N ASP A 154 14.97 -23.46 -4.10
CA ASP A 154 16.30 -23.96 -4.45
C ASP A 154 17.35 -22.85 -4.55
N VAL A 155 16.98 -21.67 -5.04
CA VAL A 155 17.89 -20.51 -5.12
C VAL A 155 18.14 -19.91 -3.74
N PHE A 156 17.06 -19.74 -2.97
CA PHE A 156 17.12 -19.15 -1.64
C PHE A 156 18.01 -19.98 -0.70
N ASP A 157 17.81 -21.30 -0.71
CA ASP A 157 18.49 -22.24 0.16
C ASP A 157 19.94 -22.48 -0.30
N SER A 158 20.19 -22.64 -1.61
CA SER A 158 21.55 -22.89 -2.13
C SER A 158 22.51 -21.73 -1.88
N LEU A 159 22.02 -20.50 -1.93
CA LEU A 159 22.82 -19.30 -1.69
C LEU A 159 22.83 -18.87 -0.22
N ASN A 160 22.02 -19.52 0.62
CA ASN A 160 21.78 -19.13 2.02
C ASN A 160 21.52 -17.61 2.10
N LEU A 161 20.54 -17.14 1.33
CA LEU A 161 20.18 -15.73 1.26
C LEU A 161 19.64 -15.25 2.60
N LYS A 162 20.07 -14.06 3.01
CA LYS A 162 19.67 -13.42 4.27
C LYS A 162 19.22 -11.99 4.02
N GLU A 163 18.39 -11.50 4.94
CA GLU A 163 18.11 -10.08 5.01
C GLU A 163 19.41 -9.29 5.25
N GLY A 164 19.59 -8.20 4.51
CA GLY A 164 20.83 -7.43 4.52
C GLY A 164 21.91 -7.92 3.55
N ASP A 165 21.66 -8.98 2.78
CA ASP A 165 22.55 -9.32 1.65
C ASP A 165 22.38 -8.29 0.53
N ALA A 166 23.45 -7.60 0.18
CA ALA A 166 23.55 -6.78 -1.02
C ALA A 166 23.89 -7.67 -2.22
N VAL A 167 23.08 -7.58 -3.27
CA VAL A 167 23.10 -8.49 -4.42
C VAL A 167 23.21 -7.76 -5.75
N SER A 168 23.82 -8.45 -6.72
CA SER A 168 23.71 -8.19 -8.15
C SER A 168 22.72 -9.18 -8.73
N ILE A 169 21.73 -8.71 -9.47
CA ILE A 169 20.70 -9.53 -10.08
C ILE A 169 20.79 -9.35 -11.59
N LYS A 170 20.82 -10.45 -12.35
CA LYS A 170 21.00 -10.41 -13.80
C LYS A 170 19.98 -11.30 -14.51
N ASN A 171 19.64 -10.93 -15.74
CA ASN A 171 18.78 -11.71 -16.64
C ASN A 171 17.42 -12.10 -16.04
N THR A 172 16.90 -11.28 -15.11
CA THR A 172 15.59 -11.50 -14.51
C THR A 172 14.51 -10.86 -15.33
N ARG A 173 13.30 -11.41 -15.32
CA ARG A 173 12.18 -10.83 -16.04
C ARG A 173 11.26 -10.10 -15.08
N TRP A 174 10.87 -8.88 -15.43
CA TRP A 174 9.75 -8.21 -14.78
C TRP A 174 8.45 -8.83 -15.26
N GLN A 175 7.77 -9.54 -14.38
CA GLN A 175 6.54 -10.24 -14.70
C GLN A 175 5.42 -9.76 -13.80
N PRO A 176 4.16 -9.79 -14.27
CA PRO A 176 3.03 -9.58 -13.40
C PRO A 176 3.14 -10.51 -12.19
N LEU A 177 2.92 -9.97 -11.00
CA LEU A 177 2.77 -10.78 -9.80
C LEU A 177 1.64 -11.76 -10.06
N ASP A 178 1.89 -13.04 -9.79
CA ASP A 178 0.83 -14.03 -9.94
C ASP A 178 -0.38 -13.67 -9.05
N LEU A 179 -1.54 -14.24 -9.36
CA LEU A 179 -2.77 -13.97 -8.62
C LEU A 179 -2.69 -14.34 -7.12
N SER A 180 -1.80 -15.26 -6.74
CA SER A 180 -1.62 -15.66 -5.33
C SER A 180 -0.91 -14.57 -4.51
N TRP A 181 0.00 -13.81 -5.14
CA TRP A 181 0.70 -12.69 -4.53
C TRP A 181 0.02 -11.34 -4.77
N SER A 182 -0.42 -11.06 -6.00
CA SER A 182 -1.01 -9.75 -6.37
C SER A 182 -2.26 -9.40 -5.57
N LYS A 183 -3.05 -10.40 -5.17
CA LYS A 183 -4.22 -10.20 -4.28
C LYS A 183 -3.85 -9.80 -2.85
N ARG A 184 -2.60 -10.01 -2.42
CA ARG A 184 -2.10 -9.62 -1.09
C ARG A 184 -1.74 -8.14 -0.99
N PHE A 185 -1.70 -7.44 -2.11
CA PHE A 185 -1.36 -6.03 -2.19
C PHE A 185 -2.58 -5.23 -2.61
N ALA A 186 -2.66 -3.98 -2.16
CA ALA A 186 -3.76 -3.11 -2.56
C ALA A 186 -3.72 -2.73 -4.05
N SER A 187 -4.88 -2.46 -4.65
CA SER A 187 -5.01 -2.19 -6.09
C SER A 187 -4.99 -0.70 -6.32
N THR A 188 -3.80 -0.12 -6.33
CA THR A 188 -3.66 1.29 -6.65
C THR A 188 -3.61 1.48 -8.17
N GLN A 189 -4.58 2.23 -8.68
CA GLN A 189 -4.66 2.60 -10.10
C GLN A 189 -3.33 3.22 -10.56
N GLY A 190 -2.83 2.77 -11.72
CA GLY A 190 -1.61 3.31 -12.34
C GLY A 190 -0.30 2.74 -11.81
N ILE A 191 -0.33 1.84 -10.81
CA ILE A 191 0.88 1.18 -10.30
C ILE A 191 0.91 -0.27 -10.76
N PRO A 192 1.92 -0.67 -11.57
CA PRO A 192 2.00 -2.05 -12.06
C PRO A 192 2.36 -3.02 -10.94
N ARG A 193 1.58 -4.09 -10.82
CA ARG A 193 1.81 -5.18 -9.87
C ARG A 193 2.73 -6.22 -10.48
N GLY A 194 4.03 -5.99 -10.40
CA GLY A 194 5.03 -6.92 -10.90
C GLY A 194 6.05 -7.34 -9.87
N CYS A 195 6.84 -8.34 -10.24
CA CYS A 195 8.01 -8.79 -9.52
C CYS A 195 9.10 -9.24 -10.49
N LEU A 196 10.35 -9.26 -10.03
CA LEU A 196 11.43 -9.91 -10.74
C LEU A 196 11.52 -11.38 -10.30
N ILE A 197 11.59 -12.29 -11.27
CA ILE A 197 11.66 -13.73 -11.00
C ILE A 197 13.11 -14.21 -10.88
N ILE A 198 13.43 -14.84 -9.75
CA ILE A 198 14.70 -15.52 -9.47
C ILE A 198 14.43 -17.03 -9.34
N ASP A 199 14.57 -17.75 -10.45
CA ASP A 199 14.32 -19.19 -10.58
C ASP A 199 15.60 -20.02 -10.71
N SER A 200 16.78 -19.37 -10.76
CA SER A 200 18.07 -20.03 -10.90
C SER A 200 19.18 -19.25 -10.16
N PRO A 201 20.16 -19.93 -9.52
CA PRO A 201 21.22 -19.27 -8.77
C PRO A 201 22.15 -18.37 -9.60
N ASP A 202 22.28 -18.61 -10.90
CA ASP A 202 23.09 -17.79 -11.81
C ASP A 202 22.55 -16.36 -12.01
N LYS A 203 21.26 -16.14 -11.71
CA LYS A 203 20.60 -14.84 -11.82
C LYS A 203 20.90 -13.90 -10.66
N ILE A 204 21.50 -14.38 -9.58
CA ILE A 204 21.71 -13.57 -8.38
C ILE A 204 23.06 -13.87 -7.74
N GLN A 205 23.79 -12.83 -7.39
CA GLN A 205 25.11 -12.91 -6.78
C GLN A 205 25.16 -12.01 -5.55
N ILE A 206 25.61 -12.55 -4.42
CA ILE A 206 25.85 -11.79 -3.20
C ILE A 206 27.16 -11.02 -3.36
N ILE A 207 27.09 -9.69 -3.27
CA ILE A 207 28.24 -8.77 -3.33
C ILE A 207 28.76 -8.51 -1.91
N LYS A 208 27.85 -8.30 -0.96
CA LYS A 208 28.18 -7.99 0.44
C LYS A 208 27.08 -8.50 1.36
N ARG A 209 27.44 -8.91 2.57
CA ARG A 209 26.49 -9.38 3.58
C ARG A 209 26.31 -8.34 4.68
N ASP A 210 25.28 -8.55 5.49
CA ASP A 210 25.05 -7.85 6.75
C ASP A 210 24.87 -6.33 6.65
N ILE A 211 24.27 -5.85 5.55
CA ILE A 211 23.87 -4.45 5.42
C ILE A 211 22.63 -4.15 6.27
N PRO A 212 22.60 -3.05 7.05
CA PRO A 212 21.39 -2.61 7.74
C PRO A 212 20.27 -2.28 6.76
N VAL A 213 19.04 -2.72 7.06
CA VAL A 213 17.87 -2.47 6.24
C VAL A 213 16.75 -1.89 7.08
N ALA A 214 16.16 -0.81 6.59
CA ALA A 214 14.98 -0.21 7.18
C ALA A 214 13.70 -0.88 6.65
N TYR A 215 12.82 -1.31 7.54
CA TYR A 215 11.47 -1.79 7.20
C TYR A 215 10.42 -1.22 8.16
N HIS A 216 9.15 -1.37 7.81
CA HIS A 216 8.06 -0.59 8.40
C HIS A 216 6.85 -1.47 8.73
N PRO A 217 6.91 -2.38 9.72
CA PRO A 217 5.78 -3.23 10.08
C PRO A 217 4.54 -2.36 10.27
N PHE A 218 3.47 -2.65 9.52
CA PHE A 218 2.25 -1.84 9.51
C PHE A 218 1.02 -2.65 9.96
N SER A 219 0.07 -1.97 10.58
CA SER A 219 -1.24 -2.51 10.93
C SER A 219 -2.32 -1.42 10.85
N ILE A 220 -3.58 -1.84 11.00
CA ILE A 220 -4.75 -0.96 11.12
C ILE A 220 -5.27 -1.10 12.54
N MET A 221 -5.46 0.02 13.23
CA MET A 221 -5.96 0.08 14.59
C MET A 221 -7.39 0.61 14.60
N GLU A 222 -8.28 -0.12 15.23
CA GLU A 222 -9.62 0.32 15.64
C GLU A 222 -9.53 0.84 17.08
N TYR A 223 -10.14 1.99 17.38
CA TYR A 223 -10.22 2.50 18.75
C TYR A 223 -11.42 3.45 18.92
N GLN A 224 -11.81 3.67 20.17
CA GLN A 224 -12.93 4.55 20.51
C GLN A 224 -12.42 5.86 21.10
N LYS A 225 -13.01 6.99 20.68
CA LYS A 225 -12.76 8.32 21.24
C LYS A 225 -14.09 9.04 21.47
N GLY A 226 -14.51 9.13 22.73
CA GLY A 226 -15.88 9.56 23.08
C GLY A 226 -16.90 8.60 22.47
N ASP A 227 -17.92 9.15 21.80
CA ASP A 227 -18.97 8.36 21.13
C ASP A 227 -18.59 7.93 19.70
N SER A 228 -17.35 8.18 19.27
CA SER A 228 -16.89 7.87 17.92
C SER A 228 -15.94 6.66 17.88
N LEU A 229 -16.28 5.67 17.06
CA LEU A 229 -15.36 4.63 16.61
C LEU A 229 -14.46 5.19 15.52
N LEU A 230 -13.15 4.95 15.60
CA LEU A 230 -12.15 5.48 14.68
C LEU A 230 -11.21 4.36 14.20
N PHE A 231 -10.68 4.54 13.00
CA PHE A 231 -9.70 3.65 12.39
C PHE A 231 -8.49 4.44 11.92
N ASP A 232 -7.28 3.95 12.21
CA ASP A 232 -6.03 4.59 11.83
C ASP A 232 -4.94 3.59 11.44
N PHE A 233 -4.03 4.03 10.58
CA PHE A 233 -2.82 3.27 10.29
C PHE A 233 -1.78 3.41 11.41
N ALA A 234 -1.17 2.29 11.78
CA ALA A 234 -0.07 2.24 12.72
C ALA A 234 1.15 1.59 12.05
N PHE A 235 2.32 2.20 12.22
CA PHE A 235 3.59 1.64 11.80
C PHE A 235 4.73 2.17 12.67
N VAL A 236 5.84 1.44 12.64
CA VAL A 236 7.13 1.78 13.26
C VAL A 236 8.24 1.57 12.24
N THR A 237 9.24 2.45 12.20
CA THR A 237 10.45 2.23 11.40
C THR A 237 11.41 1.39 12.21
N VAL A 238 11.92 0.32 11.60
CA VAL A 238 12.78 -0.68 12.23
C VAL A 238 14.07 -0.79 11.44
N ASP A 239 15.21 -0.79 12.13
CA ASP A 239 16.50 -1.16 11.56
C ASP A 239 16.73 -2.66 11.81
N SER A 240 17.06 -3.42 10.76
CA SER A 240 17.33 -4.86 10.86
C SER A 240 18.51 -5.24 11.75
N LYS A 241 19.36 -4.27 12.15
CA LYS A 241 20.48 -4.48 13.08
C LYS A 241 20.17 -4.19 14.54
N LEU A 242 18.94 -3.77 14.87
CA LEU A 242 18.55 -3.56 16.26
C LEU A 242 18.57 -4.90 17.02
N ASP A 243 19.05 -4.89 18.27
CA ASP A 243 18.95 -6.07 19.12
C ASP A 243 17.51 -6.27 19.59
N ASN A 244 17.06 -7.52 19.71
CA ASN A 244 15.68 -7.85 20.12
C ASN A 244 14.60 -7.12 19.31
N VAL A 245 14.79 -7.01 17.98
CA VAL A 245 13.88 -6.29 17.07
C VAL A 245 12.40 -6.63 17.32
N ARG A 246 12.10 -7.91 17.55
CA ARG A 246 10.74 -8.38 17.76
C ARG A 246 10.10 -7.74 18.99
N GLY A 247 10.79 -7.76 20.14
CA GLY A 247 10.27 -7.18 21.38
C GLY A 247 10.03 -5.68 21.25
N GLU A 248 10.94 -4.95 20.59
CA GLU A 248 10.81 -3.51 20.35
C GLU A 248 9.59 -3.17 19.47
N ILE A 249 9.31 -3.99 18.46
CA ILE A 249 8.09 -3.85 17.65
C ILE A 249 6.85 -4.09 18.50
N GLU A 250 6.82 -5.19 19.26
CA GLU A 250 5.68 -5.56 20.12
C GLU A 250 5.38 -4.46 21.17
N ASP A 251 6.43 -3.97 21.84
CA ASP A 251 6.35 -2.90 22.83
C ASP A 251 5.84 -1.60 22.21
N PHE A 252 6.31 -1.24 21.01
CA PHE A 252 5.79 -0.08 20.29
C PHE A 252 4.28 -0.19 20.03
N PHE A 253 3.81 -1.31 19.48
CA PHE A 253 2.39 -1.48 19.14
C PHE A 253 1.53 -1.52 20.42
N LYS A 254 1.99 -2.16 21.49
CA LYS A 254 1.30 -2.16 22.79
C LYS A 254 1.22 -0.78 23.42
N TYR A 255 2.32 -0.03 23.40
CA TYR A 255 2.34 1.37 23.83
C TYR A 255 1.40 2.22 22.99
N TYR A 256 1.45 2.09 21.66
CA TYR A 256 0.66 2.92 20.75
C TYR A 256 -0.85 2.69 20.93
N ALA A 257 -1.28 1.44 21.13
CA ALA A 257 -2.67 1.10 21.39
C ALA A 257 -3.23 1.68 22.69
N SER A 258 -2.40 1.81 23.73
CA SER A 258 -2.81 2.31 25.05
C SER A 258 -2.61 3.82 25.21
N LYS A 259 -1.71 4.43 24.43
CA LYS A 259 -1.40 5.86 24.48
C LYS A 259 -2.66 6.71 24.33
N GLU A 260 -2.77 7.74 25.18
CA GLU A 260 -3.90 8.67 25.25
C GLU A 260 -5.24 7.97 25.56
N ASN A 261 -5.20 6.86 26.33
CA ASN A 261 -6.37 6.08 26.72
C ASN A 261 -7.21 5.59 25.52
N ARG A 262 -6.55 5.31 24.39
CA ARG A 262 -7.22 4.84 23.17
C ARG A 262 -7.80 3.43 23.31
N HIS A 263 -7.15 2.58 24.12
CA HIS A 263 -7.49 1.16 24.27
C HIS A 263 -7.71 0.46 22.92
N GLY A 264 -6.84 0.76 21.95
CA GLY A 264 -6.99 0.32 20.58
C GLY A 264 -6.81 -1.18 20.40
N LYS A 265 -7.44 -1.71 19.35
CA LYS A 265 -7.32 -3.10 18.89
C LYS A 265 -6.81 -3.12 17.47
N TYR A 266 -5.88 -4.02 17.16
CA TYR A 266 -5.34 -4.14 15.82
C TYR A 266 -6.14 -5.14 14.98
N LEU A 267 -6.41 -4.78 13.73
CA LEU A 267 -7.22 -5.60 12.83
C LEU A 267 -6.39 -6.68 12.12
N ILE A 268 -5.14 -6.36 11.76
CA ILE A 268 -4.28 -7.22 10.94
C ILE A 268 -2.85 -7.30 11.48
N ASN A 269 -2.19 -8.43 11.27
CA ASN A 269 -0.80 -8.59 11.69
C ASN A 269 0.20 -8.22 10.56
N PRO A 270 1.23 -7.42 10.84
CA PRO A 270 2.28 -7.16 9.86
C PRO A 270 3.14 -8.39 9.54
N ASN A 271 3.24 -9.34 10.48
CA ASN A 271 4.01 -10.57 10.31
C ASN A 271 3.05 -11.76 10.20
N MET A 272 2.83 -12.24 8.98
CA MET A 272 1.94 -13.37 8.71
C MET A 272 2.60 -14.74 8.93
N ILE A 273 3.92 -14.77 9.21
CA ILE A 273 4.65 -16.01 9.54
C ILE A 273 4.56 -16.27 11.04
N GLN A 274 4.86 -15.23 11.83
CA GLN A 274 4.86 -15.28 13.28
C GLN A 274 4.20 -14.01 13.84
N PRO A 275 2.88 -14.02 14.06
CA PRO A 275 2.11 -12.88 14.53
C PRO A 275 2.77 -12.18 15.71
N LEU A 276 2.89 -10.85 15.65
CA LEU A 276 3.58 -10.04 16.68
C LEU A 276 2.71 -9.76 17.91
N PHE A 277 1.41 -9.58 17.70
CA PHE A 277 0.43 -9.28 18.74
C PHE A 277 -0.93 -9.87 18.35
N GLU A 278 -1.85 -9.93 19.30
CA GLU A 278 -3.23 -10.33 19.03
C GLU A 278 -3.89 -9.35 18.07
N THR A 279 -4.50 -9.89 17.01
CA THR A 279 -5.27 -9.11 16.03
C THR A 279 -6.64 -9.73 15.86
N GLN A 280 -7.61 -8.93 15.41
CA GLN A 280 -8.95 -9.45 15.10
C GLN A 280 -8.88 -10.55 14.03
N TYR A 281 -7.97 -10.40 13.06
CA TYR A 281 -7.67 -11.42 12.07
C TYR A 281 -6.16 -11.65 12.03
N ASN A 282 -5.73 -12.86 12.33
CA ASN A 282 -4.32 -13.28 12.36
C ASN A 282 -3.80 -13.61 10.96
N SER A 283 -4.71 -13.95 10.04
CA SER A 283 -4.35 -14.22 8.64
C SER A 283 -5.47 -13.81 7.68
N PRO A 284 -5.13 -13.56 6.41
CA PRO A 284 -6.11 -13.42 5.33
C PRO A 284 -7.18 -14.50 5.26
N TRP A 285 -6.78 -15.76 5.52
CA TRP A 285 -7.66 -16.91 5.40
C TRP A 285 -8.81 -16.87 6.40
N GLU A 286 -8.60 -16.29 7.59
CA GLU A 286 -9.66 -16.15 8.59
C GLU A 286 -10.80 -15.26 8.08
N MET A 287 -10.49 -14.16 7.40
CA MET A 287 -11.49 -13.26 6.80
C MET A 287 -12.31 -13.93 5.68
N GLN A 288 -11.82 -15.03 5.09
CA GLN A 288 -12.52 -15.75 4.03
C GLN A 288 -13.51 -16.79 4.55
N LYS A 289 -13.49 -17.13 5.84
CA LYS A 289 -14.45 -18.08 6.43
C LYS A 289 -15.86 -17.53 6.32
N THR A 290 -16.83 -18.37 6.00
CA THR A 290 -18.24 -17.96 5.82
C THR A 290 -18.81 -17.23 7.05
N THR A 291 -18.41 -17.64 8.25
CA THR A 291 -18.81 -16.99 9.52
C THR A 291 -18.18 -15.61 9.72
N GLU A 292 -17.00 -15.40 9.16
CA GLU A 292 -16.24 -14.14 9.28
C GLU A 292 -16.55 -13.16 8.16
N LYS A 293 -16.98 -13.64 6.98
CA LYS A 293 -17.39 -12.78 5.86
C LYS A 293 -18.44 -11.74 6.27
N ALA A 294 -19.46 -12.15 7.02
CA ALA A 294 -20.47 -11.22 7.54
C ALA A 294 -19.87 -10.19 8.52
N GLN A 295 -18.87 -10.58 9.32
CA GLN A 295 -18.18 -9.67 10.23
C GLN A 295 -17.28 -8.67 9.49
N VAL A 296 -16.65 -9.13 8.41
CA VAL A 296 -15.84 -8.31 7.50
C VAL A 296 -16.74 -7.32 6.75
N GLU A 297 -17.90 -7.74 6.26
CA GLU A 297 -18.92 -6.85 5.66
C GLU A 297 -19.44 -5.81 6.67
N LEU A 298 -19.72 -6.22 7.90
CA LEU A 298 -20.10 -5.30 8.97
C LEU A 298 -18.96 -4.33 9.32
N LEU A 299 -17.71 -4.79 9.29
CA LEU A 299 -16.53 -3.93 9.47
C LEU A 299 -16.43 -2.89 8.35
N TYR A 300 -16.60 -3.28 7.08
CA TYR A 300 -16.65 -2.35 5.96
C TYR A 300 -17.74 -1.31 6.14
N LYS A 301 -18.96 -1.76 6.46
CA LYS A 301 -20.09 -0.86 6.70
C LYS A 301 -19.80 0.12 7.84
N ARG A 302 -19.24 -0.36 8.97
CA ARG A 302 -18.82 0.50 10.08
C ARG A 302 -17.78 1.53 9.66
N ILE A 303 -16.76 1.13 8.89
CA ILE A 303 -15.72 2.05 8.39
C ILE A 303 -16.34 3.10 7.46
N ARG A 304 -17.20 2.69 6.53
CA ARG A 304 -17.92 3.59 5.61
C ARG A 304 -18.84 4.55 6.35
N ASP A 305 -19.65 4.07 7.30
CA ASP A 305 -20.57 4.90 8.09
C ASP A 305 -19.81 5.94 8.95
N VAL A 306 -18.61 5.59 9.43
CA VAL A 306 -17.74 6.50 10.19
C VAL A 306 -17.07 7.53 9.28
N GLY A 307 -16.55 7.10 8.12
CA GLY A 307 -15.73 7.94 7.24
C GLY A 307 -16.51 8.81 6.25
N PHE A 308 -17.63 8.31 5.74
CA PHE A 308 -18.48 8.97 4.75
C PHE A 308 -19.71 9.66 5.37
N LYS A 309 -19.53 10.28 6.54
CA LYS A 309 -20.59 11.10 7.15
C LYS A 309 -20.97 12.26 6.23
N LYS A 310 -22.23 12.72 6.35
CA LYS A 310 -22.76 13.89 5.60
C LYS A 310 -21.81 15.10 5.61
N THR A 311 -21.10 15.34 6.71
CA THR A 311 -20.13 16.43 6.84
C THR A 311 -18.92 16.28 5.92
N THR A 312 -18.41 15.05 5.71
CA THR A 312 -17.28 14.78 4.81
C THR A 312 -17.70 14.95 3.36
N LEU A 313 -18.88 14.45 2.99
CA LEU A 313 -19.45 14.60 1.65
C LEU A 313 -19.73 16.07 1.34
N ASN A 314 -20.30 16.83 2.30
CA ASN A 314 -20.51 18.27 2.13
C ASN A 314 -19.21 19.04 1.88
N ARG A 315 -18.12 18.67 2.58
CA ARG A 315 -16.79 19.28 2.34
C ARG A 315 -16.25 18.91 0.96
N LEU A 316 -16.47 17.68 0.50
CA LEU A 316 -16.09 17.25 -0.85
C LEU A 316 -16.85 18.04 -1.92
N ILE A 317 -18.16 18.26 -1.72
CA ILE A 317 -19.01 19.08 -2.60
C ILE A 317 -18.50 20.52 -2.66
N GLU A 318 -18.03 21.07 -1.54
CA GLU A 318 -17.47 22.42 -1.46
C GLU A 318 -16.13 22.53 -2.21
N VAL A 319 -15.24 21.55 -2.05
CA VAL A 319 -13.86 21.64 -2.55
C VAL A 319 -13.71 21.20 -4.01
N LEU A 320 -14.45 20.18 -4.45
CA LEU A 320 -14.31 19.59 -5.79
C LEU A 320 -14.44 20.63 -6.93
N PRO A 321 -15.40 21.58 -6.91
CA PRO A 321 -15.56 22.59 -7.96
C PRO A 321 -14.39 23.57 -8.08
N HIS A 322 -13.56 23.72 -7.05
CA HIS A 322 -12.36 24.57 -7.11
C HIS A 322 -11.26 23.97 -7.99
N PHE A 323 -11.28 22.65 -8.19
CA PHE A 323 -10.29 21.93 -9.01
C PHE A 323 -10.88 21.48 -10.34
N TYR A 324 -12.17 21.16 -10.36
CA TYR A 324 -12.95 20.81 -11.54
C TYR A 324 -13.92 21.94 -11.87
N THR A 325 -13.38 23.01 -12.46
CA THR A 325 -14.08 24.30 -12.59
C THR A 325 -15.11 24.36 -13.73
N SER A 326 -15.19 23.35 -14.58
CA SER A 326 -16.10 23.32 -15.74
C SER A 326 -16.93 22.05 -15.81
N SER A 327 -18.13 22.14 -16.40
CA SER A 327 -19.01 20.99 -16.65
C SER A 327 -18.30 19.88 -17.45
N GLU A 328 -17.42 20.25 -18.38
CA GLU A 328 -16.61 19.29 -19.14
C GLU A 328 -15.57 18.57 -18.27
N SER A 329 -14.95 19.28 -17.32
CA SER A 329 -14.01 18.66 -16.37
C SER A 329 -14.72 17.66 -15.45
N ILE A 330 -15.97 17.93 -15.05
CA ILE A 330 -16.80 17.01 -14.25
C ILE A 330 -17.23 15.80 -15.08
N LYS A 331 -17.66 15.99 -16.33
CA LYS A 331 -17.98 14.88 -17.26
C LYS A 331 -16.77 13.98 -17.50
N ARG A 332 -15.58 14.56 -17.64
CA ARG A 332 -14.33 13.81 -17.76
C ARG A 332 -14.03 13.02 -16.49
N LEU A 333 -14.21 13.62 -15.31
CA LEU A 333 -14.05 12.94 -14.04
C LEU A 333 -15.01 11.76 -13.91
N ALA A 334 -16.31 11.97 -14.19
CA ALA A 334 -17.35 10.94 -14.17
C ALA A 334 -16.98 9.76 -15.10
N LYS A 335 -16.57 10.05 -16.34
CA LYS A 335 -16.12 9.02 -17.28
C LYS A 335 -14.91 8.23 -16.74
N ASN A 336 -13.95 8.91 -16.13
CA ASN A 336 -12.74 8.28 -15.58
C ASN A 336 -13.04 7.35 -14.39
N VAL A 337 -14.17 7.53 -13.71
CA VAL A 337 -14.65 6.67 -12.62
C VAL A 337 -15.76 5.71 -13.07
N SER A 338 -15.90 5.50 -14.38
CA SER A 338 -16.90 4.60 -14.99
C SER A 338 -18.34 4.97 -14.60
N VAL A 339 -18.65 6.26 -14.58
CA VAL A 339 -19.98 6.82 -14.38
C VAL A 339 -20.46 7.45 -15.69
N SER A 340 -21.68 7.11 -16.11
CA SER A 340 -22.24 7.61 -17.37
C SER A 340 -22.55 9.10 -17.29
N ASN A 341 -22.15 9.89 -18.29
CA ASN A 341 -22.48 11.32 -18.31
C ASN A 341 -23.99 11.58 -18.33
N ALA A 342 -24.82 10.60 -18.72
CA ALA A 342 -26.27 10.73 -18.77
C ALA A 342 -26.92 10.93 -17.38
N ILE A 343 -26.23 10.56 -16.29
CA ILE A 343 -26.75 10.80 -14.94
C ILE A 343 -26.58 12.25 -14.47
N LEU A 344 -25.73 13.02 -15.17
CA LEU A 344 -25.42 14.40 -14.82
C LEU A 344 -26.34 15.33 -15.61
N GLN A 345 -27.22 16.05 -14.92
CA GLN A 345 -27.95 17.15 -15.50
C GLN A 345 -26.97 18.30 -15.79
N GLU A 346 -27.01 18.83 -17.01
CA GLU A 346 -26.14 19.95 -17.39
C GLU A 346 -26.48 21.20 -16.57
N ASP A 347 -25.51 21.64 -15.78
CA ASP A 347 -25.61 22.79 -14.89
C ASP A 347 -24.19 23.30 -14.57
N SER A 348 -24.07 24.19 -13.60
CA SER A 348 -22.81 24.63 -13.00
C SER A 348 -21.96 23.45 -12.52
N ALA A 349 -20.63 23.64 -12.54
CA ALA A 349 -19.70 22.63 -12.05
C ALA A 349 -19.97 22.22 -10.60
N ALA A 350 -20.44 23.15 -9.75
CA ALA A 350 -20.82 22.85 -8.37
C ALA A 350 -22.02 21.91 -8.27
N SER A 351 -23.08 22.16 -9.05
CA SER A 351 -24.26 21.30 -9.11
C SER A 351 -23.92 19.92 -9.66
N MET A 352 -23.17 19.86 -10.76
CA MET A 352 -22.74 18.59 -11.35
C MET A 352 -21.78 17.81 -10.43
N SER A 353 -20.95 18.50 -9.64
CA SER A 353 -20.10 17.87 -8.61
C SER A 353 -20.93 17.21 -7.53
N ALA A 354 -21.96 17.90 -7.03
CA ALA A 354 -22.86 17.35 -6.02
C ALA A 354 -23.63 16.13 -6.55
N GLN A 355 -24.10 16.17 -7.79
CA GLN A 355 -24.74 15.03 -8.45
C GLN A 355 -23.81 13.83 -8.56
N LEU A 356 -22.56 14.04 -9.02
CA LEU A 356 -21.56 12.98 -9.14
C LEU A 356 -21.21 12.37 -7.77
N ILE A 357 -20.99 13.21 -6.75
CA ILE A 357 -20.63 12.75 -5.40
C ILE A 357 -21.78 11.93 -4.79
N ASN A 358 -23.03 12.41 -4.89
CA ASN A 358 -24.18 11.68 -4.38
C ASN A 358 -24.35 10.34 -5.09
N TYR A 359 -24.25 10.31 -6.42
CA TYR A 359 -24.32 9.06 -7.18
C TYR A 359 -23.21 8.09 -6.78
N CYS A 360 -21.97 8.57 -6.68
CA CYS A 360 -20.86 7.72 -6.26
C CYS A 360 -21.07 7.20 -4.83
N PHE A 361 -21.69 7.96 -3.94
CA PHE A 361 -22.02 7.50 -2.59
C PHE A 361 -23.07 6.38 -2.61
N ASP A 362 -24.17 6.58 -3.34
CA ASP A 362 -25.28 5.63 -3.42
C ASP A 362 -24.86 4.31 -4.10
N GLU A 363 -23.98 4.38 -5.10
CA GLU A 363 -23.51 3.22 -5.87
C GLU A 363 -22.20 2.60 -5.34
N ASN A 364 -21.72 3.00 -4.16
CA ASN A 364 -20.46 2.55 -3.57
C ASN A 364 -19.22 2.75 -4.49
N LYS A 365 -19.16 3.90 -5.18
CA LYS A 365 -18.05 4.34 -6.04
C LYS A 365 -17.22 5.50 -5.48
N ILE A 366 -17.36 5.82 -4.18
CA ILE A 366 -16.62 6.93 -3.56
C ILE A 366 -15.13 6.64 -3.50
N GLU A 367 -14.75 5.38 -3.34
CA GLU A 367 -13.38 4.92 -3.36
C GLU A 367 -12.70 5.24 -4.69
N GLU A 368 -13.33 4.89 -5.82
CA GLU A 368 -12.86 5.17 -7.17
C GLU A 368 -12.82 6.68 -7.46
N LEU A 369 -13.83 7.42 -7.00
CA LEU A 369 -13.84 8.87 -7.11
C LEU A 369 -12.66 9.49 -6.37
N THR A 370 -12.44 9.06 -5.14
CA THR A 370 -11.34 9.54 -4.29
C THR A 370 -9.99 9.21 -4.93
N ASP A 371 -9.81 8.00 -5.43
CA ASP A 371 -8.58 7.56 -6.08
C ASP A 371 -8.26 8.38 -7.33
N ARG A 372 -9.28 8.68 -8.15
CA ARG A 372 -9.10 9.52 -9.32
C ARG A 372 -8.73 10.96 -8.95
N MET A 373 -9.34 11.50 -7.90
CA MET A 373 -9.00 12.83 -7.40
C MET A 373 -7.59 12.91 -6.82
N ILE A 374 -7.13 11.87 -6.10
CA ILE A 374 -5.74 11.81 -5.59
C ILE A 374 -4.75 11.81 -6.75
N LEU A 375 -5.06 11.08 -7.82
CA LEU A 375 -4.20 10.97 -8.99
C LEU A 375 -4.09 12.31 -9.75
N GLU A 376 -5.22 13.00 -9.96
CA GLU A 376 -5.25 14.24 -10.75
C GLU A 376 -4.88 15.49 -9.94
N TYR A 377 -5.35 15.60 -8.69
CA TYR A 377 -5.21 16.79 -7.85
C TYR A 377 -4.98 16.43 -6.37
N PRO A 378 -3.82 15.84 -6.00
CA PRO A 378 -3.55 15.38 -4.62
C PRO A 378 -3.63 16.49 -3.55
N GLN A 379 -3.45 17.76 -3.95
CA GLN A 379 -3.56 18.93 -3.09
C GLN A 379 -4.98 19.17 -2.55
N ILE A 380 -6.02 18.61 -3.17
CA ILE A 380 -7.41 18.66 -2.67
C ILE A 380 -7.48 18.23 -1.20
N PHE A 381 -6.63 17.28 -0.81
CA PHE A 381 -6.66 16.63 0.49
C PHE A 381 -5.65 17.20 1.50
N ASN A 382 -4.98 18.28 1.12
CA ASN A 382 -4.12 19.06 2.01
C ASN A 382 -4.75 20.44 2.33
N SER A 383 -6.01 20.65 1.91
CA SER A 383 -6.76 21.93 1.94
C SER A 383 -7.53 22.17 3.23
#